data_AF-A0A8T5M1T5-F1
#
_entry.id   AF-A0A8T5M1T5-F1
#
_cell.length_a   1.000
_cell.length_b   1.000
_cell.length_c   1.000
_cell.angle_alpha   90.00
_cell.angle_beta   90.00
_cell.angle_gamma   90.00
#
_symmetry.space_group_name_H-M   'P 1'
#
loop_
_entity.id
_entity.type
_entity.pdbx_description
1 polymer ?
#
loop_
_entity_poly.entity_id
_entity_poly.type
_entity_poly.pdbx_seq_one_letter_code
_entity_poly.pdbx_strand_id
1 'polypeptide(L)' 'MNKKQVIEIIGIKRWKEFEEFMKGQTVGINKDGSINYYELDIENFQRKKENRFFD' A
#
# COMPACT_ATOMS: atom_id res chain seq x y z
N MET A 1 3.75 -8.54 6.00
CA MET A 1 2.42 -8.11 6.48
C MET A 1 1.34 -8.96 5.81
N ASN A 2 0.28 -9.34 6.52
CA ASN A 2 -0.81 -10.17 5.98
C ASN A 2 -2.02 -9.34 5.53
N LYS A 3 -2.92 -9.94 4.73
CA LYS A 3 -4.11 -9.27 4.19
C LYS A 3 -4.98 -8.58 5.24
N LYS A 4 -5.13 -9.15 6.44
CA LYS A 4 -5.95 -8.55 7.51
C LYS A 4 -5.35 -7.21 7.97
N GLN A 5 -4.04 -7.19 8.22
CA GLN A 5 -3.33 -5.97 8.62
C GLN A 5 -3.43 -4.88 7.55
N VAL A 6 -3.32 -5.23 6.27
CA VAL A 6 -3.50 -4.25 5.19
C VAL A 6 -4.92 -3.70 5.18
N ILE A 7 -5.93 -4.56 5.29
CA ILE A 7 -7.34 -4.15 5.34
C ILE A 7 -7.63 -3.25 6.54
N GLU A 8 -7.02 -3.48 7.69
CA GLU A 8 -7.12 -2.60 8.87
C GLU A 8 -6.58 -1.20 8.58
N ILE A 9 -5.52 -1.08 7.78
CA ILE A 9 -4.87 0.20 7.44
C ILE A 9 -5.64 0.96 6.35
N ILE A 10 -6.04 0.31 5.26
CA ILE A 10 -6.64 0.98 4.10
C ILE A 10 -8.17 0.91 4.07
N GLY A 11 -8.77 0.00 4.83
CA GLY A 11 -10.19 -0.30 4.86
C GLY A 11 -10.64 -1.31 3.79
N ILE A 12 -11.59 -2.18 4.15
CA ILE A 12 -12.10 -3.26 3.27
C ILE A 12 -12.68 -2.76 1.94
N LYS A 13 -13.31 -1.58 1.95
CA LYS A 13 -13.92 -0.97 0.75
C LYS A 13 -12.87 -0.63 -0.31
N ARG A 14 -11.63 -0.38 0.10
CA ARG A 14 -10.51 0.03 -0.77
C ARG A 14 -9.57 -1.12 -1.11
N TRP A 15 -9.83 -2.32 -0.60
CA TRP A 15 -9.02 -3.50 -0.88
C TRP A 15 -8.89 -3.77 -2.38
N LYS A 16 -9.99 -3.67 -3.14
CA LYS A 16 -9.97 -3.84 -4.59
C LYS A 16 -9.11 -2.79 -5.32
N GLU A 17 -9.21 -1.53 -4.92
CA GLU A 17 -8.39 -0.45 -5.50
C GLU A 17 -6.90 -0.66 -5.19
N PHE A 18 -6.60 -1.15 -3.99
CA PHE A 18 -5.25 -1.48 -3.58
C PHE A 18 -4.70 -2.70 -4.32
N GLU A 19 -5.50 -3.75 -4.54
CA GLU A 19 -5.13 -4.89 -5.37
C GLU A 19 -4.76 -4.46 -6.80
N GLU A 20 -5.53 -3.56 -7.40
CA GLU A 20 -5.19 -2.99 -8.71
C GLU A 20 -3.93 -2.12 -8.67
N PHE A 21 -3.75 -1.30 -7.63
CA PHE A 21 -2.54 -0.50 -7.44
C PHE A 21 -1.26 -1.35 -7.32
N MET A 22 -1.37 -2.50 -6.66
CA MET A 22 -0.27 -3.44 -6.46
C MET A 22 0.09 -4.26 -7.70
N LYS A 23 -0.77 -4.29 -8.74
CA LYS A 23 -0.44 -5.03 -9.97
C LYS A 23 0.79 -4.43 -10.64
N GLY A 24 1.80 -5.27 -10.85
CA GLY A 24 3.07 -4.87 -11.46
C GLY A 24 4.06 -4.18 -10.49
N GLN A 25 3.70 -4.01 -9.21
CA GLN A 25 4.64 -3.56 -8.19
C GLN A 25 5.53 -4.73 -7.74
N THR A 26 6.80 -4.42 -7.45
CA THR A 26 7.73 -5.39 -6.89
C THR A 26 7.58 -5.40 -5.38
N VAL A 27 7.21 -6.56 -4.82
CA VAL A 27 7.14 -6.73 -3.36
C VAL A 27 8.47 -7.27 -2.85
N GLY A 28 9.02 -6.64 -1.82
CA GLY A 28 10.30 -7.07 -1.26
C GLY A 28 10.69 -6.37 0.03
N ILE A 29 11.72 -6.91 0.65
CA ILE A 29 12.45 -6.29 1.75
C ILE A 29 13.87 -6.06 1.23
N ASN A 30 14.47 -4.91 1.54
CA ASN A 30 15.88 -4.69 1.19
C ASN A 30 16.81 -5.68 1.90
N LYS A 31 18.07 -5.77 1.43
CA LYS A 31 19.01 -6.81 1.87
C LYS A 31 19.30 -6.83 3.37
N ASP A 32 19.20 -5.69 4.04
CA ASP A 32 19.47 -5.55 5.48
C ASP A 32 18.21 -5.62 6.35
N GLY A 33 17.03 -5.77 5.76
CA GLY A 33 15.77 -5.87 6.49
C GLY A 33 15.18 -4.53 6.93
N SER A 34 15.83 -3.39 6.68
CA SER A 34 15.42 -2.08 7.19
C SER A 34 14.26 -1.43 6.41
N ILE A 35 14.04 -1.84 5.16
CA ILE A 35 12.99 -1.29 4.30
C ILE A 35 12.10 -2.41 3.80
N ASN A 36 10.83 -2.36 4.20
CA ASN A 36 9.77 -3.17 3.65
C ASN A 36 9.04 -2.35 2.57
N TYR A 37 9.33 -2.64 1.29
CA TYR A 37 8.71 -1.92 0.17
C TYR A 37 7.19 -2.07 0.15
N TYR A 38 6.67 -3.18 0.70
CA TYR A 38 5.22 -3.39 0.82
C TYR A 38 4.53 -2.40 1.77
N GLU A 39 5.21 -1.96 2.83
CA GLU A 39 4.68 -0.93 3.74
C GLU A 39 4.70 0.44 3.08
N LEU A 40 5.78 0.75 2.35
CA LEU A 40 5.87 1.99 1.56
C LEU A 40 4.78 2.07 0.49
N ASP A 41 4.44 0.96 -0.16
CA ASP A 41 3.36 0.91 -1.15
C ASP A 41 1.99 1.24 -0.52
N ILE A 42 1.76 0.81 0.71
CA ILE A 42 0.53 1.11 1.45
C ILE A 42 0.48 2.59 1.83
N GLU A 43 1.57 3.15 2.32
CA GLU A 43 1.68 4.59 2.59
C GLU A 43 1.45 5.42 1.33
N ASN A 44 2.06 5.03 0.21
CA ASN A 44 1.89 5.70 -1.07
C ASN A 44 0.44 5.63 -1.56
N PHE A 45 -0.22 4.48 -1.40
CA PHE A 45 -1.64 4.32 -1.72
C PHE A 45 -2.55 5.19 -0.83
N GLN A 46 -2.18 5.37 0.44
CA GLN A 46 -2.88 6.29 1.34
C GLN A 46 -2.65 7.75 0.94
N ARG A 47 -1.41 8.18 0.64
CA ARG A 47 -1.10 9.56 0.19
C ARG A 47 -1.75 9.92 -1.13
N LYS A 48 -1.91 8.96 -2.06
CA LYS A 48 -2.69 9.16 -3.30
C LYS A 48 -4.14 9.61 -3.06
N LYS A 49 -4.69 9.34 -1.87
CA LYS A 49 -6.02 9.86 -1.45
C LYS A 49 -5.95 11.34 -1.08
N GLU A 50 -4.89 11.76 -0.39
CA GLU A 50 -4.75 13.13 0.12
C GLU A 50 -4.49 14.14 -1.01
N ASN A 51 -3.72 13.74 -2.02
CA ASN A 51 -3.46 14.61 -3.18
C ASN A 51 -4.64 14.77 -4.16
N ARG A 52 -5.74 14.02 -4.02
CA ARG A 52 -6.97 14.26 -4.82
C ARG A 52 -7.85 15.40 -4.29
N PHE A 53 -7.46 16.05 -3.19
CA PHE A 53 -8.20 17.19 -2.64
C PHE A 53 -7.65 18.57 -3.11
N PHE A 54 -6.71 18.58 -4.08
CA PHE A 54 -6.07 19.80 -4.60
C PHE A 54 -6.28 20.04 -6.10
N ASP A 55 -7.22 19.35 -6.76
CA ASP A 55 -7.66 19.66 -8.14
C ASP A 55 -9.13 20.14 -8.15
#